data_AF-A0A915J0B9-F1
#
_entry.id   AF-A0A915J0B9-F1
#
_cell.length_a   1.000
_cell.length_b   1.000
_cell.length_c   1.000
_cell.angle_alpha   90.00
_cell.angle_beta   90.00
_cell.angle_gamma   90.00
#
_symmetry.space_group_name_H-M   'P 1'
#
loop_
_entity.id
_entity.type
_entity.pdbx_description
1 polymer ?
#
loop_
_entity_poly.entity_id
_entity_poly.type
_entity_poly.pdbx_seq_one_letter_code
_entity_poly.pdbx_strand_id
1 'polypeptide(L)'
;MLTDPNVDVLPRVAAIELLMKNLMHMDHGLPRGWSWKFVEHEGLQKLLEVACNIPEQCTLRVNADTRDHLAICLARLYDDMVFDQYRAMYKTTVDEFIA
;
A
#
# COMPACT_ATOMS: atom_id res chain seq x y z
N MET A 1 -3.46 5.79 10.72
CA MET A 1 -2.11 5.27 11.00
C MET A 1 -1.17 5.41 9.81
N LEU A 2 -1.44 4.81 8.63
CA LEU A 2 -0.53 4.88 7.47
C LEU A 2 -0.13 6.34 7.13
N THR A 3 -1.10 7.23 7.07
CA THR A 3 -0.94 8.65 6.68
C THR A 3 -1.20 9.62 7.83
N ASP A 4 -1.18 9.14 9.08
CA ASP A 4 -1.28 10.03 10.24
C ASP A 4 0.10 10.63 10.54
N PRO A 5 0.28 11.96 10.48
CA PRO A 5 1.59 12.60 10.69
C PRO A 5 2.13 12.43 12.12
N ASN A 6 1.27 12.10 13.09
CA ASN A 6 1.68 11.86 14.47
C ASN A 6 2.26 10.45 14.69
N VAL A 7 2.07 9.54 13.74
CA VAL A 7 2.61 8.18 13.81
C VAL A 7 4.09 8.19 13.42
N ASP A 8 4.93 7.58 14.26
CA ASP A 8 6.36 7.47 14.02
C ASP A 8 6.72 6.42 12.95
N VAL A 9 7.98 6.36 12.55
CA VAL A 9 8.47 5.49 11.47
C VAL A 9 8.16 4.01 11.74
N LEU A 10 8.53 3.49 12.91
CA LEU A 10 8.42 2.05 13.21
C LEU A 10 6.97 1.53 13.17
N PRO A 11 5.97 2.17 13.80
CA PRO A 11 4.59 1.71 13.69
C PRO A 11 4.04 1.80 12.26
N ARG A 12 4.49 2.78 11.46
CA ARG A 12 4.08 2.89 10.06
C ARG A 12 4.63 1.74 9.22
N VAL A 13 5.91 1.42 9.38
CA VAL A 13 6.52 0.24 8.74
C VAL A 13 5.82 -1.04 9.19
N ALA A 14 5.55 -1.20 10.48
CA ALA A 14 4.83 -2.35 11.01
C ALA A 14 3.40 -2.46 10.43
N ALA A 15 2.71 -1.34 10.21
CA ALA A 15 1.40 -1.34 9.57
C ALA A 15 1.47 -1.81 8.11
N ILE A 16 2.48 -1.35 7.36
CA ILE A 16 2.73 -1.80 5.98
C ILE A 16 3.03 -3.30 5.97
N GLU A 17 3.85 -3.79 6.90
CA GLU A 17 4.12 -5.23 7.02
C GLU A 17 2.89 -6.06 7.38
N LEU A 18 2.04 -5.57 8.30
CA LEU A 18 0.81 -6.24 8.66
C LEU A 18 -0.12 -6.38 7.46
N LEU A 19 -0.24 -5.33 6.64
CA LEU A 19 -0.97 -5.39 5.38
C LEU A 19 -0.32 -6.38 4.41
N MET A 20 0.99 -6.26 4.18
CA MET A 20 1.72 -7.14 3.27
C MET A 20 1.57 -8.63 3.61
N LYS A 21 1.59 -8.99 4.91
CA LYS A 21 1.55 -10.38 5.39
C LYS A 21 0.13 -10.94 5.52
N ASN A 22 -0.90 -10.08 5.64
CA ASN A 22 -2.25 -10.54 5.95
C ASN A 22 -3.30 -10.12 4.92
N LEU A 23 -3.07 -9.14 4.06
CA LEU A 23 -4.10 -8.67 3.12
C LEU A 23 -4.22 -9.55 1.87
N MET A 24 -3.10 -10.09 1.39
CA MET A 24 -3.01 -10.76 0.09
C MET A 24 -3.59 -12.16 0.15
N HIS A 25 -4.69 -12.41 -0.54
CA HIS A 25 -5.38 -13.69 -0.48
C HIS A 25 -4.59 -14.81 -1.20
N MET A 26 -3.76 -14.45 -2.18
CA MET A 26 -2.88 -15.37 -2.90
C MET A 26 -1.62 -15.74 -2.11
N ASP A 27 -1.35 -15.06 -0.99
CA ASP A 27 -0.21 -15.32 -0.09
C ASP A 27 -0.67 -15.65 1.33
N HIS A 28 -1.64 -16.58 1.44
CA HIS A 28 -2.18 -17.09 2.72
C HIS A 28 -2.74 -16.03 3.68
N GLY A 29 -3.09 -14.83 3.17
CA GLY A 29 -3.72 -13.77 3.94
C GLY A 29 -5.23 -13.94 4.08
N LEU A 30 -5.91 -12.81 4.19
CA LEU A 30 -7.36 -12.69 4.33
C LEU A 30 -8.08 -13.34 3.14
N PRO A 31 -9.36 -13.72 3.32
CA PRO A 31 -10.16 -14.28 2.23
C PRO A 31 -10.17 -13.38 0.98
N ARG A 32 -10.34 -14.02 -0.19
CA ARG A 32 -10.44 -13.31 -1.47
C ARG A 32 -11.44 -12.15 -1.40
N GLY A 33 -11.04 -11.01 -1.96
CA GLY A 33 -11.87 -9.81 -2.07
C GLY A 33 -11.51 -8.69 -1.10
N TRP A 34 -10.78 -8.96 -0.02
CA TRP A 34 -10.33 -7.91 0.90
C TRP A 34 -9.29 -6.99 0.27
N SER A 35 -8.32 -7.53 -0.46
CA SER A 35 -7.35 -6.75 -1.23
C SER A 35 -8.00 -5.91 -2.32
N TRP A 36 -9.05 -6.42 -2.97
CA TRP A 36 -9.80 -5.68 -3.99
C TRP A 36 -10.53 -4.49 -3.39
N LYS A 37 -11.26 -4.70 -2.29
CA LYS A 37 -11.92 -3.61 -1.55
C LYS A 37 -10.91 -2.58 -1.03
N PHE A 38 -9.73 -3.03 -0.64
CA PHE A 38 -8.66 -2.14 -0.20
C PHE A 38 -8.20 -1.21 -1.34
N VAL A 39 -8.11 -1.72 -2.57
CA VAL A 39 -7.77 -0.93 -3.77
C VAL A 39 -8.95 -0.08 -4.27
N GLU A 40 -10.17 -0.60 -4.21
CA GLU A 40 -11.42 0.09 -4.60
C GLU A 40 -11.70 1.33 -3.73
N HIS A 41 -11.29 1.27 -2.46
CA HIS A 41 -11.37 2.39 -1.53
C HIS A 41 -10.02 3.12 -1.44
N GLU A 42 -9.84 3.94 -0.41
CA GLU A 42 -8.65 4.77 -0.22
C GLU A 42 -7.38 3.98 0.20
N GLY A 43 -7.42 2.65 0.26
CA GLY A 43 -6.30 1.86 0.79
C GLY A 43 -5.06 1.98 -0.09
N LEU A 44 -5.21 1.80 -1.40
CA LEU A 44 -4.12 1.96 -2.35
C LEU A 44 -3.59 3.40 -2.37
N GLN A 45 -4.49 4.39 -2.40
CA GLN A 45 -4.11 5.81 -2.39
C GLN A 45 -3.28 6.17 -1.15
N LYS A 46 -3.63 5.64 0.02
CA LYS A 46 -2.85 5.85 1.26
C LYS A 46 -1.47 5.20 1.21
N LEU A 47 -1.32 4.05 0.56
CA LEU A 47 0.02 3.46 0.33
C LEU A 47 0.84 4.32 -0.63
N LEU A 48 0.23 4.83 -1.70
CA LEU A 48 0.87 5.72 -2.66
C LEU A 48 1.29 7.06 -2.03
N GLU A 49 0.48 7.62 -1.12
CA GLU A 49 0.83 8.82 -0.36
C GLU A 49 2.11 8.61 0.46
N VAL A 50 2.24 7.45 1.13
CA VAL A 50 3.49 7.10 1.83
C VAL A 50 4.65 6.96 0.84
N ALA A 51 4.42 6.47 -0.38
CA ALA A 51 5.45 6.32 -1.42
C ALA A 51 6.02 7.66 -1.90
N CYS A 52 5.26 8.75 -1.78
CA CYS A 52 5.68 10.10 -2.13
C CYS A 52 6.55 10.78 -1.06
N ASN A 53 6.90 10.09 0.02
CA ASN A 53 7.71 10.63 1.11
C ASN A 53 9.12 10.03 1.09
N ILE A 54 10.14 10.88 1.21
CA ILE A 54 11.54 10.47 1.45
C ILE A 54 12.05 11.11 2.74
N PRO A 55 13.07 10.54 3.41
CA PRO A 55 13.56 11.08 4.68
C PRO A 55 13.92 12.57 4.62
N GLU A 56 14.46 13.03 3.49
CA GLU A 56 14.89 14.41 3.27
C GLU A 56 13.72 15.37 2.99
N GLN A 57 12.59 14.86 2.50
CA GLN A 57 11.41 15.62 2.11
C GLN A 57 10.16 14.78 2.39
N CYS A 58 9.60 14.96 3.58
CA CYS A 58 8.43 14.23 4.01
C CYS A 58 7.41 15.09 4.79
N THR A 59 6.14 14.77 4.59
CA THR A 59 5.01 15.15 5.46
C THR A 59 4.67 14.03 6.45
N LEU A 60 5.05 12.80 6.12
CA LEU A 60 4.89 11.60 6.93
C LEU A 60 6.25 11.09 7.40
N ARG A 61 6.39 10.72 8.69
CA ARG A 61 7.67 10.22 9.21
C ARG A 61 8.08 8.91 8.53
N VAL A 62 9.12 8.93 7.70
CA VAL A 62 9.65 7.77 6.97
C VAL A 62 11.17 7.67 7.12
N ASN A 63 11.73 6.49 6.85
CA ASN A 63 13.17 6.25 6.76
C ASN A 63 13.51 5.53 5.44
N ALA A 64 14.80 5.30 5.18
CA ALA A 64 15.27 4.61 3.97
C ALA A 64 14.60 3.23 3.77
N ASP A 65 14.44 2.46 4.85
CA ASP A 65 13.86 1.11 4.80
C ASP A 65 12.35 1.11 4.51
N THR A 66 11.66 2.22 4.78
CA THR A 66 10.21 2.34 4.54
C THR A 66 9.89 2.06 3.07
N ARG A 67 10.75 2.52 2.16
CA ARG A 67 10.60 2.33 0.72
C ARG A 67 10.58 0.85 0.34
N ASP A 68 11.46 0.04 0.93
CA ASP A 68 11.62 -1.36 0.56
C ASP A 68 10.39 -2.17 0.99
N HIS A 69 9.88 -1.93 2.21
CA HIS A 69 8.65 -2.55 2.69
C HIS A 69 7.44 -2.16 1.84
N LEU A 70 7.35 -0.89 1.46
CA LEU A 70 6.27 -0.38 0.65
C LEU A 70 6.30 -0.91 -0.78
N ALA A 71 7.49 -0.99 -1.39
CA ALA A 71 7.67 -1.52 -2.74
C ALA A 71 7.21 -2.98 -2.83
N ILE A 72 7.60 -3.82 -1.86
CA ILE A 72 7.17 -5.22 -1.80
C ILE A 72 5.66 -5.30 -1.54
N CYS A 73 5.12 -4.46 -0.64
CA CYS A 73 3.69 -4.43 -0.34
C CYS A 73 2.86 -4.07 -1.59
N LEU A 74 3.26 -3.05 -2.35
CA LEU A 74 2.59 -2.62 -3.58
C LEU A 74 2.68 -3.67 -4.68
N ALA A 75 3.85 -4.30 -4.87
CA ALA A 75 4.04 -5.37 -5.85
C ALA A 75 3.12 -6.57 -5.56
N ARG A 76 3.11 -7.02 -4.31
CA ARG A 76 2.23 -8.12 -3.88
C ARG A 76 0.75 -7.75 -4.00
N LEU A 77 0.38 -6.50 -3.71
CA LEU A 77 -0.99 -6.03 -3.88
C LEU A 77 -1.43 -6.07 -5.35
N TYR A 78 -0.55 -5.65 -6.27
CA TYR A 78 -0.82 -5.74 -7.69
C TYR A 78 -0.98 -7.20 -8.16
N ASP A 79 -0.08 -8.09 -7.74
CA ASP A 79 -0.14 -9.52 -8.07
C ASP A 79 -1.43 -10.17 -7.56
N ASP A 80 -1.92 -9.74 -6.38
CA ASP A 80 -3.15 -10.23 -5.74
C ASP A 80 -4.45 -9.79 -6.44
N MET A 81 -4.37 -8.87 -7.41
CA MET A 81 -5.55 -8.48 -8.20
C MET A 81 -6.02 -9.63 -9.11
N VAL A 82 -5.10 -10.47 -9.59
CA VAL A 82 -5.29 -11.72 -10.37
C VAL A 82 -6.10 -11.59 -11.67
N PHE A 83 -7.29 -11.02 -11.63
CA PHE A 83 -8.21 -10.82 -12.75
C PHE A 83 -8.01 -9.46 -13.43
N ASP A 84 -8.23 -9.42 -14.75
CA ASP A 84 -8.01 -8.23 -15.56
C ASP A 84 -8.82 -7.02 -15.10
N GLN A 85 -10.08 -7.22 -14.67
CA GLN A 85 -10.91 -6.13 -14.15
C GLN A 85 -10.30 -5.46 -12.91
N TYR A 86 -9.67 -6.23 -12.01
CA TYR A 86 -9.07 -5.69 -10.79
C TYR A 86 -7.69 -5.12 -11.04
N ARG A 87 -6.93 -5.67 -12.00
CA ARG A 87 -5.69 -5.05 -12.47
C ARG A 87 -5.95 -3.71 -13.15
N ALA A 88 -7.03 -3.63 -13.94
CA ALA A 88 -7.48 -2.38 -14.55
C ALA A 88 -7.86 -1.36 -13.47
N MET A 89 -8.65 -1.75 -12.46
CA MET A 89 -8.99 -0.90 -11.31
C MET A 89 -7.74 -0.39 -10.60
N TYR A 90 -6.80 -1.27 -10.23
CA TYR A 90 -5.53 -0.87 -9.60
C TYR A 90 -4.80 0.18 -10.45
N LYS A 91 -4.66 -0.09 -11.75
CA LYS A 91 -3.98 0.82 -12.68
C LYS A 91 -4.70 2.16 -12.79
N THR A 92 -6.03 2.16 -12.94
CA THR A 92 -6.84 3.38 -12.97
C THR A 92 -6.65 4.20 -11.70
N THR A 93 -6.68 3.58 -10.52
CA THR A 93 -6.44 4.28 -9.25
C THR A 93 -5.04 4.89 -9.18
N VAL A 94 -4.02 4.22 -9.71
CA VAL A 94 -2.66 4.78 -9.79
C VAL A 94 -2.60 5.94 -10.79
N ASP A 95 -3.20 5.77 -11.97
CA ASP A 95 -3.23 6.79 -13.02
C ASP A 95 -3.96 8.06 -12.51
N GLU A 96 -5.07 7.90 -11.79
CA GLU A 96 -5.82 8.98 -11.15
C GLU A 96 -5.04 9.67 -10.02
N PHE A 97 -4.21 8.94 -9.28
CA PHE A 97 -3.38 9.51 -8.22
C PHE A 97 -2.23 10.37 -8.76
N ILE A 98 -1.71 10.02 -9.95
CA ILE A 98 -0.57 10.71 -10.58
C ILE A 98 -1.02 11.90 -11.45
N ALA A 99 -2.28 11.90 -11.91
CA ALA A 99 -2.87 12.94 -12.76
C ALA A 99 -2.93 14.31 -12.07
#